data_AF-K9PTL3-F1
#
_entry.id   AF-K9PTL3-F1
#
_cell.length_a   1.000
_cell.length_b   1.000
_cell.length_c   1.000
_cell.angle_alpha   90.00
_cell.angle_beta   90.00
_cell.angle_gamma   90.00
#
_symmetry.space_group_name_H-M   'P 1'
#
loop_
_entity.id
_entity.type
_entity.pdbx_description
1 polymer ?
#
loop_
_entity_poly.entity_id
_entity_poly.type
_entity_poly.pdbx_seq_one_letter_code
_entity_poly.pdbx_strand_id
1 'polypeptide(L)'
;MRSNLIISDLIDFNYINESSGVIGGRVYASTVAITSAGPGYAVAGAGAGANGQTTYTNAQTNTTVQDYGNIISSTSNAQATAYGRTGNQIARSSSDSTSIWFSISN
;
A
#
# COMPACT_ATOMS: atom_id res chain seq x y z
N MET A 1 25.32 23.34 -22.98
CA MET A 1 25.92 23.35 -21.63
C MET A 1 25.06 22.49 -20.73
N ARG A 2 25.61 21.39 -20.19
CA ARG A 2 24.94 20.52 -19.22
C ARG A 2 25.21 21.07 -17.83
N SER A 3 24.16 21.29 -17.03
CA SER A 3 24.32 21.63 -15.62
C SER A 3 24.32 20.32 -14.82
N ASN A 4 25.48 19.97 -14.27
CA ASN A 4 25.63 18.86 -13.33
C ASN A 4 25.48 19.46 -11.92
N LEU A 5 24.37 19.19 -11.27
CA LEU A 5 24.20 19.49 -9.85
C LEU A 5 25.03 18.48 -9.05
N ILE A 6 26.15 18.94 -8.50
CA ILE A 6 26.99 18.17 -7.58
C ILE A 6 26.32 18.22 -6.21
N ILE A 7 26.09 17.05 -5.61
CA ILE A 7 25.55 16.88 -4.25
C ILE A 7 26.67 17.26 -3.27
N SER A 8 26.95 18.55 -3.13
CA SER A 8 27.91 19.08 -2.14
C SER A 8 27.29 20.07 -1.15
N ASP A 9 26.04 20.48 -1.38
CA ASP A 9 25.36 21.51 -0.58
C ASP A 9 24.44 20.94 0.52
N LEU A 10 24.45 19.63 0.78
CA LEU A 10 23.90 19.09 2.03
C LEU A 10 24.92 19.28 3.16
N ILE A 11 25.13 20.54 3.53
CA ILE A 11 25.81 20.93 4.76
C ILE A 11 24.85 20.68 5.93
N ASP A 12 25.37 19.92 6.90
CA ASP A 12 24.90 19.70 8.27
C ASP A 12 23.63 18.86 8.50
N PHE A 13 23.84 17.53 8.59
CA PHE A 13 23.09 16.70 9.53
C PHE A 13 23.45 17.12 10.97
N ASN A 14 22.93 18.27 11.40
CA ASN A 14 22.85 18.58 12.82
C ASN A 14 21.94 17.52 13.47
N TYR A 15 22.55 16.62 14.22
CA TYR A 15 21.83 15.71 15.09
C TYR A 15 21.15 16.56 16.18
N ILE A 16 19.88 16.89 15.97
CA ILE A 16 19.08 17.65 16.93
C ILE A 16 18.83 16.72 18.12
N ASN A 17 19.67 16.84 19.14
CA ASN A 17 19.56 16.14 20.43
C ASN A 17 18.57 16.86 21.36
N GLU A 18 17.51 17.42 20.79
CA GLU A 18 16.36 17.91 21.52
C GLU A 18 15.19 16.98 21.24
N SER A 19 14.88 16.17 22.25
CA SER A 19 13.63 15.48 22.46
C SER A 19 12.47 16.50 22.41
N SER A 20 12.10 16.93 21.21
CA SER A 20 10.77 17.46 20.95
C SER A 20 9.85 16.24 20.96
N GLY A 21 9.30 15.95 22.14
CA GLY A 21 8.14 15.08 22.21
C GLY A 21 7.13 15.62 21.21
N VAL A 22 6.92 14.89 20.10
CA VAL A 22 5.79 15.17 19.21
C VAL A 22 4.56 15.02 20.10
N ILE A 23 4.04 16.14 20.61
CA ILE A 23 2.75 16.19 21.28
C ILE A 23 1.76 15.73 20.23
N GLY A 24 1.33 14.48 20.35
CA GLY A 24 0.68 13.75 19.29
C GLY A 24 -0.54 14.46 18.71
N GLY A 25 -0.48 14.77 17.43
CA GLY A 25 -1.69 14.93 16.63
C GLY A 25 -2.57 13.67 16.67
N ARG A 26 -3.82 13.80 16.20
CA ARG A 26 -4.75 12.66 16.10
C ARG A 26 -4.11 11.52 15.30
N VAL A 27 -4.04 10.34 15.90
CA VAL A 27 -3.57 9.12 15.24
C VAL A 27 -4.61 8.67 14.22
N TYR A 28 -4.17 8.32 13.01
CA TYR A 28 -5.05 7.94 11.90
C TYR A 28 -4.52 6.71 11.18
N ALA A 29 -5.44 5.88 10.68
CA ALA A 29 -5.14 4.76 9.80
C ALA A 29 -6.29 4.60 8.79
N SER A 30 -5.94 4.41 7.52
CA SER A 30 -6.89 4.20 6.43
C SER A 30 -6.34 3.21 5.43
N THR A 31 -7.23 2.42 4.85
CA THR A 31 -6.93 1.44 3.82
C THR A 31 -8.01 1.45 2.74
N VAL A 32 -7.61 0.99 1.55
CA VAL A 32 -8.51 0.69 0.44
C VAL A 32 -7.99 -0.54 -0.28
N ALA A 33 -8.87 -1.46 -0.63
CA ALA A 33 -8.60 -2.60 -1.51
C ALA A 33 -9.71 -2.71 -2.55
N ILE A 34 -9.33 -2.78 -3.83
CA ILE A 34 -10.24 -2.91 -4.96
C ILE A 34 -9.74 -4.01 -5.89
N THR A 35 -10.66 -4.80 -6.42
CA THR A 35 -10.35 -5.83 -7.42
C THR A 35 -11.40 -5.90 -8.52
N SER A 36 -11.01 -6.35 -9.70
CA SER A 36 -11.89 -6.71 -10.80
C SER A 36 -11.25 -7.83 -11.61
N ALA A 37 -12.02 -8.85 -11.95
CA ALA A 37 -11.61 -9.93 -12.84
C ALA A 37 -12.68 -10.17 -13.90
N GLY A 38 -12.26 -10.52 -15.10
CA GLY A 38 -13.14 -10.84 -16.22
C GLY A 38 -12.41 -11.61 -17.32
N PRO A 39 -13.01 -11.75 -18.51
CA PRO A 39 -12.44 -12.54 -19.59
C PRO A 39 -11.05 -12.05 -20.00
N GLY A 40 -10.01 -12.82 -19.61
CA GLY A 40 -8.63 -12.52 -19.95
C GLY A 40 -8.02 -11.30 -19.23
N TYR A 41 -8.65 -10.81 -18.16
CA TYR A 41 -8.11 -9.68 -17.39
C TYR A 41 -8.32 -9.82 -15.87
N ALA A 42 -7.37 -9.29 -15.12
CA ALA A 42 -7.42 -9.16 -13.67
C ALA A 42 -6.76 -7.84 -13.25
N VAL A 43 -7.41 -7.07 -12.38
CA VAL A 43 -6.97 -5.76 -11.90
C VAL A 43 -7.10 -5.70 -10.38
N ALA A 44 -6.01 -5.41 -9.69
CA ALA A 44 -5.97 -5.22 -8.23
C ALA A 44 -5.40 -3.84 -7.89
N GLY A 45 -5.98 -3.18 -6.89
CA GLY A 45 -5.47 -1.95 -6.30
C GLY A 45 -5.54 -2.02 -4.79
N ALA A 46 -4.46 -1.63 -4.11
CA ALA A 46 -4.39 -1.55 -2.65
C ALA A 46 -3.72 -0.24 -2.24
N GLY A 47 -4.22 0.39 -1.19
CA GLY A 47 -3.65 1.61 -0.61
C GLY A 47 -3.76 1.60 0.90
N ALA A 48 -2.74 2.10 1.58
CA ALA A 48 -2.67 2.20 3.03
C ALA A 48 -2.04 3.54 3.43
N GLY A 49 -2.61 4.20 4.43
CA GLY A 49 -2.11 5.45 4.99
C GLY A 49 -2.21 5.45 6.51
N ALA A 50 -1.18 5.94 7.19
CA ALA A 50 -1.17 6.06 8.64
C ALA A 50 -0.48 7.36 9.10
N ASN A 51 -0.92 7.89 10.23
CA ASN A 51 -0.30 9.03 10.90
C ASN A 51 -0.10 8.72 12.39
N GLY A 52 1.08 9.02 12.92
CA GLY A 52 1.47 8.86 14.31
C GLY A 52 2.98 8.93 14.49
N GLN A 53 3.47 8.89 15.74
CA GLN A 53 4.90 8.77 16.05
C GLN A 53 5.52 7.47 15.51
N THR A 54 4.75 6.39 15.51
CA THR A 54 5.14 5.11 14.91
C THR A 54 4.08 4.70 13.90
N THR A 55 4.50 4.45 12.67
CA THR A 55 3.60 4.06 11.59
C THR A 55 4.08 2.77 10.93
N TYR A 56 3.12 1.94 10.54
CA TYR A 56 3.34 0.79 9.69
C TYR A 56 2.23 0.74 8.65
N THR A 57 2.61 0.56 7.39
CA THR A 57 1.65 0.36 6.29
C THR A 57 2.15 -0.79 5.43
N ASN A 58 1.20 -1.56 4.90
CA ASN A 58 1.45 -2.66 3.98
C ASN A 58 0.33 -2.66 2.95
N ALA A 59 0.67 -2.73 1.67
CA ALA A 59 -0.27 -2.86 0.58
C ALA A 59 0.26 -3.93 -0.36
N GLN A 60 -0.58 -4.92 -0.68
CA GLN A 60 -0.22 -6.09 -1.46
C GLN A 60 -1.30 -6.32 -2.50
N THR A 61 -0.87 -6.67 -3.71
CA THR A 61 -1.76 -7.01 -4.81
C THR A 61 -1.21 -8.20 -5.55
N ASN A 62 -2.09 -9.10 -5.98
CA ASN A 62 -1.73 -10.24 -6.80
C ASN A 62 -2.80 -10.47 -7.87
N THR A 63 -2.39 -10.63 -9.11
CA THR A 63 -3.28 -10.89 -10.24
C THR A 63 -2.73 -12.01 -11.09
N THR A 64 -3.59 -12.94 -11.46
CA THR A 64 -3.24 -14.09 -12.29
C THR A 64 -4.28 -14.24 -13.39
N VAL A 65 -3.85 -14.38 -14.63
CA VAL A 65 -4.69 -14.81 -15.75
C VAL A 65 -4.09 -16.11 -16.29
N GLN A 66 -4.90 -17.15 -16.43
CA GLN A 66 -4.49 -18.44 -16.98
C GLN A 66 -5.39 -18.82 -18.13
N ASP A 67 -4.79 -19.35 -19.19
CA ASP A 67 -5.46 -19.89 -20.35
C ASP A 67 -4.96 -21.33 -20.56
N TYR A 68 -5.88 -22.28 -20.46
CA TYR A 68 -5.67 -23.71 -20.67
C TYR A 68 -6.41 -24.21 -21.92
N GLY A 69 -6.61 -23.33 -22.92
CA GLY A 69 -7.32 -23.60 -24.16
C GLY A 69 -8.83 -23.54 -23.97
N ASN A 70 -9.41 -24.57 -23.36
CA ASN A 70 -10.85 -24.64 -23.11
C ASN A 70 -11.28 -24.00 -21.79
N ILE A 71 -10.32 -23.54 -20.98
CA ILE A 71 -10.55 -22.94 -19.67
C ILE A 71 -9.74 -21.66 -19.60
N ILE A 72 -10.40 -20.55 -19.36
CA ILE A 72 -9.75 -19.27 -19.05
C ILE A 72 -10.14 -18.90 -17.62
N SER A 73 -9.16 -18.59 -16.78
CA SER A 73 -9.38 -18.09 -15.42
C SER A 73 -8.66 -16.77 -15.22
N SER A 74 -9.22 -15.92 -14.37
CA SER A 74 -8.64 -14.64 -13.98
C SER A 74 -8.93 -14.41 -12.52
N THR A 75 -7.88 -14.20 -11.73
CA THR A 75 -7.94 -14.04 -10.28
C THR A 75 -7.23 -12.75 -9.91
N SER A 76 -7.85 -11.96 -9.06
CA SER A 76 -7.31 -10.71 -8.55
C SER A 76 -7.49 -10.67 -7.04
N ASN A 77 -6.44 -10.32 -6.30
CA ASN A 77 -6.43 -10.19 -4.86
C ASN A 77 -5.72 -8.89 -4.47
N ALA A 78 -6.27 -8.16 -3.52
CA ALA A 78 -5.71 -6.95 -2.94
C ALA A 78 -5.86 -6.99 -1.42
N GLN A 79 -4.83 -6.59 -0.70
CA GLN A 79 -4.80 -6.48 0.75
C GLN A 79 -4.08 -5.21 1.15
N ALA A 80 -4.60 -4.49 2.13
CA ALA A 80 -4.00 -3.30 2.71
C ALA A 80 -4.14 -3.33 4.24
N THR A 81 -3.06 -2.97 4.94
CA THR A 81 -3.01 -2.84 6.40
C THR A 81 -2.32 -1.53 6.75
N ALA A 82 -2.89 -0.80 7.71
CA ALA A 82 -2.34 0.44 8.24
C ALA A 82 -2.39 0.44 9.77
N TYR A 83 -1.33 0.95 10.38
CA TYR A 83 -1.15 1.08 11.82
C TYR A 83 -0.47 2.41 12.13
N GLY A 84 -1.05 3.17 13.05
CA GLY A 84 -0.45 4.38 13.61
C GLY A 84 -0.47 4.32 15.14
N ARG A 85 0.56 4.87 15.78
CA ARG A 85 0.62 5.02 17.23
C ARG A 85 1.30 6.33 17.62
N THR A 86 0.73 7.02 18.60
CA THR A 86 1.36 8.13 19.31
C THR A 86 1.08 8.01 20.81
N GLY A 87 2.12 7.79 21.62
CA GLY A 87 1.95 7.44 23.03
C GLY A 87 1.01 6.24 23.23
N ASN A 88 -0.12 6.48 23.88
CA ASN A 88 -1.18 5.48 24.13
C ASN A 88 -2.31 5.49 23.08
N GLN A 89 -2.31 6.42 22.13
CA GLN A 89 -3.30 6.47 21.05
C GLN A 89 -2.86 5.54 19.92
N ILE A 90 -3.77 4.68 19.46
CA ILE A 90 -3.51 3.70 18.40
C ILE A 90 -4.65 3.78 17.39
N ALA A 91 -4.33 3.82 16.10
CA ALA A 91 -5.27 3.62 15.00
C ALA A 91 -4.83 2.44 14.14
N ARG A 92 -5.79 1.64 13.70
CA ARG A 92 -5.57 0.46 12.86
C ARG A 92 -6.64 0.40 11.79
N SER A 93 -6.27 -0.02 10.61
CA SER A 93 -7.20 -0.25 9.50
C SER A 93 -6.70 -1.39 8.63
N SER A 94 -7.63 -2.18 8.10
CA SER A 94 -7.34 -3.30 7.19
C SER A 94 -8.44 -3.38 6.15
N SER A 95 -8.07 -3.64 4.91
CA SER A 95 -9.00 -3.84 3.81
C SER A 95 -8.47 -4.95 2.91
N ASP A 96 -9.36 -5.80 2.45
CA ASP A 96 -9.06 -6.87 1.50
C ASP A 96 -10.16 -6.92 0.44
N SER A 97 -9.79 -7.37 -0.76
CA SER A 97 -10.70 -7.55 -1.87
C SER A 97 -10.18 -8.67 -2.75
N THR A 98 -11.08 -9.55 -3.20
CA THR A 98 -10.77 -10.64 -4.12
C THR A 98 -11.83 -10.71 -5.20
N SER A 99 -11.40 -10.89 -6.45
CA SER A 99 -12.28 -11.08 -7.61
C SER A 99 -11.76 -12.25 -8.43
N ILE A 100 -12.69 -13.12 -8.84
CA ILE A 100 -12.39 -14.33 -9.60
C ILE A 100 -13.38 -14.40 -10.76
N TRP A 101 -12.85 -14.67 -11.95
CA TRP A 101 -13.61 -14.96 -13.14
C TRP A 101 -13.09 -16.25 -13.76
N PHE A 102 -13.98 -17.07 -14.30
CA PHE A 102 -13.59 -18.23 -15.09
C PHE A 102 -14.63 -18.50 -16.16
N SER A 103 -14.20 -19.11 -17.27
CA SER A 103 -15.05 -19.60 -18.34
C SER A 103 -14.55 -20.93 -18.86
N ILE A 104 -15.48 -21.76 -19.32
CA ILE A 104 -15.21 -23.03 -19.98
C ILE A 104 -15.87 -22.98 -21.36
N SER A 105 -15.10 -23.24 -22.41
CA SER A 105 -15.61 -23.40 -23.78
C SER A 105 -15.57 -24.87 -24.19
N ASN A 106 -16.63 -25.32 -24.86
CA ASN A 106 -16.73 -26.64 -25.51
C ASN A 106 -16.24 -26.58 -26.95
#